data_AF-A0A091I1Z7-F1
#
_entry.id   AF-A0A091I1Z7-F1
#
_cell.length_a   1.000
_cell.length_b   1.000
_cell.length_c   1.000
_cell.angle_alpha   90.00
_cell.angle_beta   90.00
_cell.angle_gamma   90.00
#
_symmetry.space_group_name_H-M   'P 1'
#
loop_
_entity.id
_entity.type
_entity.pdbx_description
1 polymer ?
#
loop_
_entity_poly.entity_id
_entity_poly.type
_entity_poly.pdbx_seq_one_letter_code
_entity_poly.pdbx_strand_id
1 'polypeptide(L)' 'ELEEDLTCAICLCLFSNPVTVPCGHNFCRSCLDLSW' A
#
# COMPACT_ATOMS: atom_id res chain seq x y z
N GLU A 1 -14.52 -12.18 -2.58
CA GLU A 1 -14.25 -10.82 -2.07
C GLU A 1 -12.95 -10.83 -1.25
N LEU A 2 -11.79 -10.98 -1.91
CA LEU A 2 -10.46 -11.00 -1.26
C LEU A 2 -9.50 -9.96 -1.88
N GLU A 3 -9.95 -9.26 -2.92
CA GLU A 3 -9.08 -8.43 -3.77
C GLU A 3 -8.84 -7.04 -3.18
N GLU A 4 -9.76 -6.53 -2.34
CA GLU A 4 -9.63 -5.21 -1.72
C GLU A 4 -8.43 -5.14 -0.75
N ASP A 5 -8.15 -6.25 -0.05
CA ASP A 5 -7.04 -6.37 0.92
C ASP A 5 -5.64 -6.33 0.29
N LEU A 6 -5.53 -6.37 -1.04
CA LEU A 6 -4.26 -6.37 -1.77
C LEU A 6 -3.99 -5.08 -2.54
N THR A 7 -4.78 -4.03 -2.31
CA THR A 7 -4.67 -2.76 -3.04
C THR A 7 -4.07 -1.63 -2.20
N CYS A 8 -3.22 -0.82 -2.83
CA CYS A 8 -2.63 0.37 -2.22
C CYS A 8 -3.61 1.54 -2.29
N ALA A 9 -3.97 2.10 -1.13
CA ALA A 9 -4.88 3.26 -1.07
C ALA A 9 -4.31 4.56 -1.68
N ILE A 10 -3.01 4.60 -2.01
CA ILE A 10 -2.37 5.76 -2.65
C ILE A 10 -2.48 5.69 -4.18
N CYS A 11 -2.07 4.57 -4.80
CA CYS A 11 -2.08 4.41 -6.25
C CYS A 11 -3.29 3.63 -6.79
N LEU A 12 -4.13 3.10 -5.91
CA LEU A 12 -5.32 2.29 -6.21
C LEU A 12 -5.03 1.06 -7.10
N CYS A 13 -3.79 0.58 -7.03
CA CYS A 13 -3.30 -0.60 -7.74
C CYS A 13 -2.90 -1.68 -6.73
N LEU A 14 -2.69 -2.92 -7.21
CA LEU A 14 -2.13 -3.98 -6.38
C LEU A 14 -0.78 -3.55 -5.77
N PHE A 15 -0.51 -4.01 -4.55
CA PHE A 15 0.74 -3.69 -3.87
C PHE A 15 1.97 -4.09 -4.69
N SER A 16 2.88 -3.15 -4.86
CA SER A 16 4.23 -3.39 -5.35
C SER A 16 5.22 -3.10 -4.22
N ASN A 17 5.87 -4.14 -3.73
CA ASN A 17 6.72 -4.11 -2.52
C ASN A 17 6.01 -3.44 -1.33
N PRO A 18 4.98 -4.09 -0.75
CA PRO A 18 4.21 -3.52 0.34
C PRO A 18 5.07 -3.26 1.58
N VAL A 19 4.80 -2.14 2.25
CA VAL A 19 5.37 -1.79 3.55
C VAL A 19 4.22 -1.61 4.53
N THR A 20 4.30 -2.31 5.67
CA THR A 20 3.35 -2.16 6.77
C THR A 20 3.78 -1.00 7.66
N VAL A 21 2.91 0.00 7.80
CA VAL A 21 3.13 1.12 8.73
C VAL A 21 2.65 0.74 10.14
N PRO A 22 3.06 1.47 11.22
CA PRO A 22 2.71 1.10 12.59
C PRO A 22 1.22 0.96 12.90
N CYS A 23 0.33 1.60 12.14
CA CYS A 23 -1.13 1.43 12.27
C CYS A 23 -1.68 0.16 11.62
N GLY A 24 -0.83 -0.68 11.01
CA GLY A 24 -1.19 -1.97 10.42
C GLY A 24 -1.57 -1.93 8.94
N HIS A 25 -1.67 -0.75 8.32
CA HIS A 25 -1.98 -0.61 6.90
C HIS A 25 -0.75 -0.88 6.02
N ASN A 26 -0.99 -1.37 4.80
CA ASN A 26 0.04 -1.62 3.80
C ASN A 26 -0.04 -0.60 2.67
N PHE A 27 1.12 -0.22 2.13
CA PHE A 27 1.26 0.69 0.99
C PHE A 27 2.43 0.25 0.11
N CYS A 28 2.44 0.62 -1.17
CA CYS A 28 3.63 0.42 -2.00
C CYS A 28 4.80 1.23 -1.44
N ARG A 29 6.01 0.65 -1.43
CA ARG A 29 7.22 1.36 -0.99
C ARG A 29 7.39 2.70 -1.71
N SER A 30 7.24 2.72 -3.03
CA SER A 30 7.34 3.94 -3.85
C SER A 30 6.28 4.98 -3.50
N CYS A 31 5.07 4.55 -3.13
CA CYS A 31 3.99 5.46 -2.72
C CYS A 31 4.29 6.12 -1.37
N LEU A 32 4.90 5.39 -0.43
CA LEU A 32 5.36 5.98 0.83
C LEU A 32 6.51 6.95 0.59
N ASP A 33 7.52 6.56 -0.19
CA ASP A 33 8.71 7.37 -0.47
C ASP A 33 8.36 8.68 -1.21
N LEU A 34 7.29 8.71 -2.02
CA LEU A 34 6.80 9.91 -2.73
C LEU A 34 5.88 10.82 -1.90
N SER A 35 5.39 10.33 -0.75
CA SER A 35 4.42 11.05 0.10
C SER A 35 5.04 11.86 1.23
N TRP A 36 6.36 11.78 1.40
CA TRP A 36 7.16 12.49 2.43
C TRP A 36 7.97 13.63 1.81
#